data_AF-A0A4R5BRX1-F1
#
_entry.id   AF-A0A4R5BRX1-F1
#
_cell.length_a   1.000
_cell.length_b   1.000
_cell.length_c   1.000
_cell.angle_alpha   90.00
_cell.angle_beta   90.00
_cell.angle_gamma   90.00
#
_symmetry.space_group_name_H-M   'P 1'
#
loop_
_entity.id
_entity.type
_entity.pdbx_description
1 polymer ?
#
loop_
_entity_poly.entity_id
_entity_poly.type
_entity_poly.pdbx_seq_one_letter_code
_entity_poly.pdbx_strand_id
1 'polypeptide(L)'
;MYLRCRLHPYPTPGQQSALVRAFGCARVVFNDRIAARRDAYSAGEMFPTASELSKRLITNAKKTPKRGWFAEVSASILQQALRDADRAYRSYFESLVGRACSVGVPRYKSHRDRRQAVRFTNNAGRLVMAGGRLRLPKGAWLVELETMPDHVHLIVEVDPQYGVHKLVKAVKGRRSCVLRIDFPWLRSKLPTLWTNSYFAATVGGASLSATRRFVDHLKAR
;
A
#
# COMPACT_ATOMS: atom_id res chain seq x y z
N MET A 1 -26.19 -8.70 4.17
CA MET A 1 -25.91 -7.44 4.89
C MET A 1 -24.45 -7.48 5.30
N TYR A 2 -23.57 -6.60 4.81
CA TYR A 2 -22.15 -6.64 5.17
C TYR A 2 -21.82 -5.50 6.14
N LEU A 3 -21.12 -5.81 7.23
CA LEU A 3 -20.64 -4.82 8.20
C LEU A 3 -19.36 -4.19 7.66
N ARG A 4 -19.37 -2.86 7.53
CA ARG A 4 -18.17 -2.08 7.22
C ARG A 4 -17.46 -1.76 8.53
N CYS A 5 -16.24 -2.27 8.72
CA CYS A 5 -15.47 -2.10 9.95
C CYS A 5 -14.16 -1.36 9.68
N ARG A 6 -13.81 -0.38 10.54
CA ARG A 6 -12.49 0.27 10.56
C ARG A 6 -11.59 -0.44 11.59
N LEU A 7 -10.49 -1.04 11.15
CA LEU A 7 -9.53 -1.73 12.01
C LEU A 7 -8.27 -0.88 12.21
N HIS A 8 -7.73 -0.83 13.44
CA HIS A 8 -6.44 -0.21 13.77
C HIS A 8 -5.52 -1.19 14.52
N PRO A 9 -4.71 -2.01 13.85
CA PRO A 9 -3.51 -2.63 14.46
C PRO A 9 -2.46 -1.59 14.78
N TYR A 10 -1.80 -1.60 15.95
CA TYR A 10 -0.78 -0.62 16.35
C TYR A 10 0.67 -1.17 16.28
N PRO A 11 1.54 -0.76 15.34
CA PRO A 11 2.99 -0.92 15.39
C PRO A 11 3.76 -0.28 16.53
N THR A 12 4.76 -1.04 16.96
CA THR A 12 5.72 -0.68 18.00
C THR A 12 6.71 0.40 17.51
N PRO A 13 7.41 1.11 18.43
CA PRO A 13 8.38 2.14 18.05
C PRO A 13 9.45 1.67 17.06
N GLY A 14 9.91 0.41 17.17
CA GLY A 14 10.86 -0.17 16.22
C GLY A 14 10.29 -0.35 14.81
N GLN A 15 8.98 -0.63 14.70
CA GLN A 15 8.27 -0.76 13.42
C GLN A 15 8.01 0.60 12.79
N GLN A 16 7.70 1.62 13.60
CA GLN A 16 7.57 3.01 13.15
C GLN A 16 8.85 3.48 12.46
N SER A 17 10.00 3.28 13.10
CA SER A 17 11.31 3.63 12.53
C SER A 17 11.63 2.86 11.26
N ALA A 18 11.14 1.62 11.11
CA ALA A 18 11.31 0.84 9.89
C ALA A 18 10.43 1.34 8.74
N LEU A 19 9.18 1.71 9.05
CA LEU A 19 8.24 2.26 8.07
C LEU A 19 8.66 3.65 7.61
N VAL A 20 9.11 4.52 8.52
CA VAL A 20 9.67 5.83 8.18
C VAL A 20 10.87 5.69 7.22
N ARG A 21 11.77 4.74 7.48
CA ARG A 21 12.89 4.44 6.57
C ARG A 21 12.41 3.92 5.22
N ALA A 22 11.47 2.98 5.21
CA ALA A 22 10.90 2.44 3.98
C ALA A 22 10.24 3.51 3.11
N PHE A 23 9.42 4.38 3.72
CA PHE A 23 8.80 5.52 3.03
C PHE A 23 9.84 6.52 2.53
N GLY A 24 10.86 6.82 3.33
CA GLY A 24 11.99 7.67 2.95
C GLY A 24 12.74 7.14 1.73
N CYS A 25 13.12 5.85 1.73
CA CYS A 25 13.81 5.21 0.62
C CYS A 25 12.94 5.20 -0.65
N ALA A 26 11.67 4.80 -0.53
CA ALA A 26 10.75 4.76 -1.67
C ALA A 26 10.51 6.15 -2.27
N ARG A 27 10.43 7.19 -1.43
CA ARG A 27 10.30 8.58 -1.86
C ARG A 27 11.50 9.02 -2.69
N VAL A 28 12.71 8.74 -2.22
CA VAL A 28 13.94 9.11 -2.92
C VAL A 28 14.03 8.40 -4.27
N VAL A 29 13.82 7.08 -4.32
CA VAL A 29 13.84 6.34 -5.58
C VAL A 29 12.79 6.83 -6.58
N PHE A 30 11.58 7.14 -6.11
CA PHE A 30 10.52 7.72 -6.93
C PHE A 30 10.95 9.09 -7.51
N ASN A 31 11.54 9.95 -6.68
CA ASN A 31 12.00 11.27 -7.10
C ASN A 31 13.18 11.18 -8.07
N ASP A 32 14.16 10.30 -7.81
CA ASP A 32 15.29 10.09 -8.71
C ASP A 32 14.84 9.62 -10.10
N ARG A 33 13.79 8.78 -10.14
CA ARG A 33 13.22 8.29 -11.39
C ARG A 33 12.55 9.40 -12.18
N ILE A 34 11.89 10.36 -11.51
CA ILE A 34 11.35 11.57 -12.14
C ILE A 34 12.48 12.46 -12.64
N ALA A 35 13.51 12.68 -11.82
CA ALA A 35 14.68 13.48 -12.17
C ALA A 35 15.38 12.92 -13.42
N ALA A 36 15.70 11.62 -13.43
CA ALA A 36 16.33 10.97 -14.57
C ALA A 36 15.55 11.12 -15.88
N ARG A 37 14.22 11.24 -15.83
CA ARG A 37 13.40 11.49 -17.03
C ARG A 37 13.41 12.95 -17.48
N ARG A 38 13.46 13.88 -16.53
CA ARG A 38 13.62 15.31 -16.83
C ARG A 38 15.01 15.57 -17.41
N ASP A 39 16.03 14.97 -16.83
CA ASP A 39 17.42 15.08 -17.28
C ASP A 39 17.57 14.55 -18.71
N ALA A 40 17.08 13.34 -18.98
CA ALA A 40 17.11 12.75 -20.33
C ALA A 40 16.34 13.61 -21.34
N TYR A 41 15.19 14.18 -20.96
CA TYR A 41 14.44 15.08 -21.82
C TYR A 41 15.20 16.39 -22.09
N SER A 42 15.81 16.99 -21.06
CA SER A 42 16.61 18.22 -21.23
C SER A 42 17.88 18.00 -22.06
N ALA A 43 18.45 16.79 -22.00
CA ALA A 43 19.62 16.40 -22.78
C ALA A 43 19.28 15.96 -24.21
N GLY A 44 17.99 15.79 -24.54
CA GLY A 44 17.54 15.24 -25.82
C GLY A 44 17.88 13.74 -26.01
N GLU A 45 18.23 13.04 -24.94
CA GLU A 45 18.62 11.64 -24.99
C GLU A 45 17.43 10.69 -24.92
N MET A 46 17.61 9.49 -25.45
CA MET A 46 16.63 8.43 -25.30
C MET A 46 16.45 8.06 -23.83
N PHE A 47 15.21 7.86 -23.44
CA PHE A 47 14.88 7.52 -22.06
C PHE A 47 15.40 6.10 -21.71
N PRO A 48 16.23 5.92 -20.66
CA PRO A 48 16.84 4.64 -20.33
C PRO A 48 15.82 3.52 -20.03
N THR A 49 16.22 2.27 -20.26
CA THR A 49 15.36 1.11 -20.00
C THR A 49 15.14 0.89 -18.49
N ALA A 50 14.06 0.20 -18.13
CA ALA A 50 13.73 -0.08 -16.73
C ALA A 50 14.82 -0.89 -16.00
N SER A 51 15.53 -1.77 -16.72
CA SER A 51 16.64 -2.57 -16.18
C SER A 51 17.84 -1.68 -15.82
N GLU A 52 18.21 -0.76 -16.72
CA GLU A 52 19.30 0.20 -16.49
C GLU A 52 19.00 1.12 -15.32
N LEU A 53 17.76 1.62 -15.23
CA LEU A 53 17.32 2.46 -14.11
C LEU A 53 17.35 1.70 -12.79
N SER A 54 16.91 0.44 -12.75
CA SER A 54 17.01 -0.37 -11.55
C SER A 54 18.47 -0.58 -11.13
N LYS A 55 19.37 -0.85 -12.08
CA LYS A 55 20.81 -1.00 -11.78
C LYS A 55 21.40 0.31 -11.28
N ARG A 56 21.12 1.44 -11.92
CA ARG A 56 21.67 2.76 -11.58
C ARG A 56 21.12 3.30 -10.26
N LEU A 57 19.79 3.34 -10.11
CA LEU A 57 19.11 4.01 -8.99
C LEU A 57 19.00 3.15 -7.73
N ILE A 58 19.13 1.82 -7.85
CA ILE A 58 19.04 0.90 -6.71
C ILE A 58 20.36 0.18 -6.49
N THR A 59 20.81 -0.64 -7.45
CA THR A 59 21.95 -1.55 -7.23
C THR A 59 23.27 -0.81 -7.03
N ASN A 60 23.59 0.15 -7.90
CA ASN A 60 24.81 0.96 -7.81
C ASN A 60 24.67 2.03 -6.72
N ALA A 61 23.49 2.61 -6.57
CA ALA A 61 23.20 3.56 -5.49
C ALA A 61 23.50 2.97 -4.10
N LYS A 62 23.10 1.72 -3.83
CA LYS A 62 23.38 1.03 -2.55
C LYS A 62 24.87 0.91 -2.22
N LYS A 63 25.75 0.91 -3.22
CA LYS A 63 27.21 0.81 -3.05
C LYS A 63 27.86 2.16 -2.69
N THR A 64 27.14 3.27 -2.86
CA THR A 64 27.68 4.60 -2.57
C THR A 64 27.48 4.98 -1.09
N PRO A 65 28.46 5.61 -0.42
CA PRO A 65 28.33 6.01 0.99
C PRO A 65 27.12 6.92 1.26
N LYS A 66 26.81 7.82 0.31
CA LYS A 66 25.65 8.74 0.39
C LYS A 66 24.30 8.03 0.44
N ARG A 67 24.21 6.79 -0.06
CA ARG A 67 22.97 6.00 -0.19
C ARG A 67 23.06 4.61 0.43
N GLY A 68 24.04 4.38 1.31
CA GLY A 68 24.20 3.11 2.03
C GLY A 68 22.95 2.70 2.82
N TRP A 69 22.18 3.68 3.31
CA TRP A 69 20.91 3.49 4.00
C TRP A 69 19.81 2.82 3.15
N PHE A 70 19.96 2.72 1.82
CA PHE A 70 19.09 1.90 0.97
C PHE A 70 19.24 0.39 1.23
N ALA A 71 20.35 -0.04 1.85
CA ALA A 71 20.56 -1.44 2.21
C ALA A 71 19.68 -1.89 3.39
N GLU A 72 19.24 -0.96 4.23
CA GLU A 72 18.38 -1.24 5.39
C GLU A 72 16.94 -1.62 5.01
N VAL A 73 16.55 -1.35 3.77
CA VAL A 73 15.19 -1.55 3.25
C VAL A 73 15.20 -2.61 2.15
N SER A 74 14.13 -3.42 2.09
CA SER A 74 14.03 -4.49 1.11
C SER A 74 14.09 -3.94 -0.33
N ALA A 75 14.78 -4.67 -1.20
CA ALA A 75 14.90 -4.30 -2.61
C ALA A 75 13.52 -4.21 -3.31
N SER A 76 12.54 -4.99 -2.84
CA SER A 76 11.16 -4.99 -3.34
C SER A 76 10.47 -3.63 -3.23
N ILE A 77 10.68 -2.89 -2.13
CA ILE A 77 10.10 -1.56 -1.91
C ILE A 77 10.66 -0.56 -2.92
N LEU A 78 11.97 -0.63 -3.16
CA LEU A 78 12.67 0.25 -4.10
C LEU A 78 12.24 -0.03 -5.54
N GLN A 79 12.17 -1.31 -5.91
CA GLN A 79 11.68 -1.74 -7.22
C GLN A 79 10.22 -1.35 -7.44
N GLN A 80 9.38 -1.46 -6.41
CA GLN A 80 7.98 -1.04 -6.51
C GLN A 80 7.84 0.47 -6.65
N ALA A 81 8.69 1.26 -5.97
CA ALA A 81 8.72 2.70 -6.12
C ALA A 81 9.06 3.13 -7.56
N LEU A 82 9.99 2.44 -8.23
CA LEU A 82 10.27 2.64 -9.66
C LEU A 82 9.04 2.34 -10.52
N ARG A 83 8.40 1.18 -10.30
CA ARG A 83 7.18 0.80 -11.05
C ARG A 83 6.03 1.78 -10.84
N ASP A 84 5.91 2.35 -9.65
CA ASP A 84 4.89 3.34 -9.34
C ASP A 84 5.15 4.67 -10.07
N ALA A 85 6.42 5.08 -10.19
CA ALA A 85 6.81 6.22 -11.02
C ALA A 85 6.55 5.96 -12.51
N ASP A 86 6.91 4.78 -13.03
CA ASP A 86 6.64 4.39 -14.41
C ASP A 86 5.13 4.37 -14.71
N ARG A 87 4.33 3.85 -13.78
CA ARG A 87 2.86 3.86 -13.88
C ARG A 87 2.31 5.28 -13.92
N ALA A 88 2.81 6.18 -13.08
CA ALA A 88 2.36 7.57 -13.07
C ALA A 88 2.60 8.26 -14.43
N TYR A 89 3.75 8.03 -15.05
CA TYR A 89 4.02 8.52 -16.40
C TYR A 89 3.16 7.85 -17.45
N ARG A 90 2.96 6.53 -17.38
CA ARG A 90 2.07 5.82 -18.32
C ARG A 90 0.66 6.40 -18.28
N SER A 91 0.10 6.58 -17.09
CA SER A 91 -1.23 7.18 -16.94
C SER A 91 -1.30 8.63 -17.42
N TYR A 92 -0.23 9.42 -17.24
CA TYR A 92 -0.13 10.76 -17.82
C TYR A 92 -0.17 10.72 -19.36
N PHE A 93 0.61 9.86 -20.00
CA PHE A 93 0.59 9.73 -21.46
C PHE A 93 -0.74 9.18 -21.98
N GLU A 94 -1.33 8.19 -21.30
CA GLU A 94 -2.66 7.67 -21.64
C GLU A 94 -3.75 8.73 -21.50
N SER A 95 -3.61 9.63 -20.52
CA SER A 95 -4.49 10.78 -20.34
C SER A 95 -4.39 11.78 -21.49
N LEU A 96 -3.20 12.04 -22.02
CA LEU A 96 -3.03 12.94 -23.19
C LEU A 96 -3.69 12.39 -24.45
N VAL A 97 -3.74 11.06 -24.59
CA VAL A 97 -4.36 10.36 -25.73
C VAL A 97 -5.87 10.09 -25.49
N GLY A 98 -6.42 10.51 -24.35
CA GLY A 98 -7.84 10.32 -24.02
C GLY A 98 -8.24 8.88 -23.66
N ARG A 99 -7.26 8.00 -23.36
CA ARG A 99 -7.51 6.61 -22.93
C ARG A 99 -7.71 6.47 -21.42
N ALA A 100 -7.41 7.53 -20.66
CA ALA A 100 -7.56 7.58 -19.21
C ALA A 100 -8.07 8.97 -18.77
N CYS A 101 -8.56 9.05 -17.53
CA CYS A 101 -8.97 10.31 -16.91
C CYS A 101 -7.83 11.35 -16.97
N SER A 102 -8.17 12.63 -17.03
CA SER A 102 -7.18 13.72 -17.06
C SER A 102 -6.29 13.70 -15.83
N VAL A 103 -4.98 13.48 -16.01
CA VAL A 103 -3.97 13.49 -14.94
C VAL A 103 -2.84 14.45 -15.30
N GLY A 104 -2.39 15.26 -14.35
CA GLY A 104 -1.23 16.13 -14.54
C GLY A 104 0.11 15.39 -14.53
N VAL A 105 1.18 16.08 -14.96
CA VAL A 105 2.55 15.53 -14.98
C VAL A 105 2.95 15.03 -13.58
N PRO A 106 3.62 13.86 -13.47
CA PRO A 106 4.15 13.38 -12.20
C PRO A 106 5.06 14.40 -11.51
N ARG A 107 4.75 14.71 -10.24
CA ARG A 107 5.49 15.66 -9.41
C ARG A 107 6.37 14.94 -8.39
N TYR A 108 7.42 15.62 -7.92
CA TYR A 108 8.24 15.12 -6.82
C TYR A 108 7.40 14.96 -5.55
N LYS A 109 7.65 13.86 -4.83
CA LYS A 109 7.06 13.61 -3.52
C LYS A 109 7.80 14.42 -2.45
N SER A 110 7.04 15.09 -1.59
CA SER A 110 7.56 15.84 -0.44
C SER A 110 7.79 14.94 0.77
N HIS A 111 8.80 15.27 1.58
CA HIS A 111 8.97 14.64 2.90
C HIS A 111 7.88 15.06 3.88
N ARG A 112 7.37 16.29 3.75
CA ARG A 112 6.41 16.89 4.71
C ARG A 112 4.99 16.37 4.50
N ASP A 113 4.75 15.61 3.44
CA ASP A 113 3.44 15.02 3.20
C ASP A 113 3.17 13.94 4.26
N ARG A 114 2.02 14.08 4.92
CA ARG A 114 1.53 13.13 5.94
C ARG A 114 1.02 11.83 5.31
N ARG A 115 0.70 11.84 4.01
CA ARG A 115 0.15 10.68 3.28
C ARG A 115 1.27 9.92 2.57
N GLN A 116 2.05 9.17 3.33
CA GLN A 116 3.10 8.31 2.76
C GLN A 116 2.55 6.91 2.52
N ALA A 117 2.76 6.39 1.31
CA ALA A 117 2.32 5.07 0.93
C ALA A 117 3.47 4.31 0.24
N VAL A 118 3.65 3.06 0.64
CA VAL A 118 4.53 2.09 0.00
C VAL A 118 3.73 0.85 -0.32
N ARG A 119 3.82 0.42 -1.58
CA ARG A 119 3.26 -0.85 -2.03
C ARG A 119 4.32 -1.92 -1.87
N PHE A 120 3.95 -3.05 -1.31
CA PHE A 120 4.80 -4.23 -1.27
C PHE A 120 4.48 -5.10 -2.49
N THR A 121 5.49 -5.51 -3.25
CA THR A 121 5.30 -6.44 -4.37
C THR A 121 4.77 -7.76 -3.84
N ASN A 122 3.64 -8.18 -4.41
CA ASN A 122 2.97 -9.41 -4.06
C ASN A 122 3.75 -10.62 -4.63
N ASN A 123 4.66 -11.22 -3.85
CA ASN A 123 5.25 -12.52 -4.20
C ASN A 123 4.50 -13.70 -3.54
N ALA A 124 3.34 -13.46 -2.92
CA ALA A 124 2.55 -14.49 -2.26
C ALA A 124 1.06 -14.37 -2.64
N GLY A 125 0.70 -15.00 -3.77
CA GLY A 125 -0.67 -15.36 -4.08
C GLY A 125 -1.48 -14.28 -4.76
N ARG A 126 -2.03 -14.64 -5.93
CA ARG A 126 -3.01 -13.90 -6.73
C ARG A 126 -4.14 -13.34 -5.86
N LEU A 127 -4.07 -12.06 -5.55
CA LEU A 127 -5.20 -11.30 -5.03
C LEU A 127 -5.99 -10.82 -6.24
N VAL A 128 -7.11 -11.48 -6.52
CA VAL A 128 -7.98 -11.15 -7.66
C VAL A 128 -8.62 -9.79 -7.38
N MET A 129 -8.27 -8.80 -8.21
CA MET A 129 -8.92 -7.50 -8.27
C MET A 129 -10.16 -7.64 -9.14
N ALA A 130 -11.34 -7.71 -8.53
CA ALA A 130 -12.60 -7.52 -9.24
C ALA A 130 -13.19 -6.17 -8.80
N GLY A 131 -13.31 -5.21 -9.73
CA GLY A 131 -13.99 -3.93 -9.50
C GLY A 131 -13.38 -3.01 -8.44
N GLY A 132 -12.06 -3.08 -8.19
CA GLY A 132 -11.38 -2.20 -7.24
C GLY A 132 -11.45 -2.63 -5.76
N ARG A 133 -12.06 -3.78 -5.46
CA ARG A 133 -12.10 -4.36 -4.10
C ARG A 133 -11.12 -5.52 -3.99
N LEU A 134 -10.39 -5.59 -2.88
CA LEU A 134 -9.45 -6.67 -2.63
C LEU A 134 -10.14 -7.77 -1.79
N ARG A 135 -10.27 -8.97 -2.34
CA ARG A 135 -10.88 -10.09 -1.59
C ARG A 135 -9.91 -10.57 -0.51
N LEU A 136 -10.32 -10.40 0.75
CA LEU A 136 -9.61 -10.92 1.92
C LEU A 136 -9.92 -12.41 2.10
N PRO A 137 -9.08 -13.14 2.87
CA PRO A 137 -9.41 -14.49 3.28
C PRO A 137 -10.82 -14.55 3.89
N LYS A 138 -11.51 -15.67 3.64
CA LYS A 138 -12.80 -15.99 4.29
C LYS A 138 -13.97 -15.09 3.89
N GLY A 139 -13.94 -14.55 2.67
CA GLY A 139 -15.10 -13.94 2.03
C GLY A 139 -15.34 -12.47 2.36
N ALA A 140 -14.42 -11.81 3.06
CA ALA A 140 -14.48 -10.37 3.30
C ALA A 140 -13.90 -9.56 2.14
N TRP A 141 -14.38 -8.33 1.97
CA TRP A 141 -13.88 -7.40 0.97
C TRP A 141 -13.15 -6.25 1.66
N LEU A 142 -11.92 -5.97 1.24
CA LEU A 142 -11.20 -4.77 1.66
C LEU A 142 -11.58 -3.64 0.70
N VAL A 143 -12.10 -2.56 1.28
CA VAL A 143 -12.54 -1.36 0.56
C VAL A 143 -11.41 -0.34 0.53
N GLU A 144 -10.84 -0.03 1.69
CA GLU A 144 -9.74 0.95 1.82
C GLU A 144 -8.70 0.46 2.83
N LEU A 145 -7.44 0.84 2.60
CA LEU A 145 -6.28 0.52 3.43
C LEU A 145 -5.40 1.76 3.52
N GLU A 146 -5.17 2.24 4.74
CA GLU A 146 -4.17 3.28 5.01
C GLU A 146 -3.16 2.74 6.01
N THR A 147 -1.87 2.90 5.72
CA THR A 147 -0.80 2.41 6.60
C THR A 147 -0.11 3.60 7.26
N MET A 148 -0.20 3.65 8.59
CA MET A 148 0.58 4.54 9.43
C MET A 148 1.86 3.83 9.91
N PRO A 149 2.88 4.55 10.38
CA PRO A 149 4.10 3.94 10.93
C PRO A 149 3.83 3.07 12.15
N ASP A 150 2.80 3.43 12.92
CA ASP A 150 2.43 2.90 14.22
C ASP A 150 1.03 2.28 14.24
N HIS A 151 0.26 2.36 13.14
CA HIS A 151 -0.96 1.59 12.96
C HIS A 151 -1.34 1.31 11.50
N VAL A 152 -2.26 0.38 11.23
CA VAL A 152 -2.84 0.22 9.88
C VAL A 152 -4.34 0.44 9.97
N HIS A 153 -4.91 1.34 9.19
CA HIS A 153 -6.36 1.44 9.02
C HIS A 153 -6.83 0.50 7.92
N LEU A 154 -7.75 -0.41 8.25
CA LEU A 154 -8.44 -1.23 7.24
C LEU A 154 -9.93 -0.88 7.29
N ILE A 155 -10.51 -0.58 6.14
CA ILE A 155 -11.96 -0.54 5.97
C ILE A 155 -12.38 -1.80 5.23
N VAL A 156 -13.09 -2.68 5.92
CA VAL A 156 -13.46 -4.01 5.43
C VAL A 156 -14.96 -4.20 5.47
N GLU A 157 -15.53 -4.80 4.43
CA GLU A 157 -16.90 -5.33 4.39
C GLU A 157 -16.87 -6.81 4.74
N VAL A 158 -17.60 -7.20 5.77
CA VAL A 158 -17.56 -8.55 6.36
C VAL A 158 -18.97 -9.05 6.57
N ASP A 159 -19.20 -10.33 6.31
CA ASP A 159 -20.48 -10.95 6.65
C ASP A 159 -20.66 -11.00 8.19
N PRO A 160 -21.77 -10.49 8.75
CA PRO A 160 -21.99 -10.45 10.19
C PRO A 160 -21.92 -11.83 10.85
N GLN A 161 -22.30 -12.90 10.15
CA GLN A 161 -22.24 -14.27 10.67
C GLN A 161 -20.81 -14.78 10.82
N TYR A 162 -19.87 -14.23 10.05
CA TYR A 162 -18.48 -14.64 10.07
C TYR A 162 -17.75 -14.18 11.35
N GLY A 163 -18.18 -13.05 11.92
CA GLY A 163 -17.60 -12.45 13.12
C GLY A 163 -16.28 -11.72 12.84
N VAL A 164 -16.23 -10.44 13.21
CA VAL A 164 -15.08 -9.55 12.97
C VAL A 164 -13.78 -10.10 13.57
N HIS A 165 -13.87 -10.77 14.72
CA HIS A 165 -12.72 -11.36 15.39
C HIS A 165 -12.00 -12.41 14.52
N LYS A 166 -12.75 -13.31 13.87
CA LYS A 166 -12.17 -14.37 13.02
C LYS A 166 -11.45 -13.75 11.82
N LEU A 167 -12.02 -12.70 11.23
CA LEU A 167 -11.37 -11.95 10.16
C LEU A 167 -10.07 -11.31 10.65
N VAL A 168 -10.10 -10.57 11.75
CA VAL A 168 -8.92 -9.87 12.27
C VAL A 168 -7.81 -10.85 12.57
N LYS A 169 -8.12 -11.99 13.18
CA LYS A 169 -7.15 -13.07 13.44
C LYS A 169 -6.56 -13.62 12.15
N ALA A 170 -7.38 -13.86 11.12
CA ALA A 170 -6.91 -14.35 9.82
C ALA A 170 -6.01 -13.32 9.10
N VAL A 171 -6.40 -12.04 9.12
CA VAL A 171 -5.64 -10.95 8.49
C VAL A 171 -4.33 -10.74 9.22
N LYS A 172 -4.34 -10.56 10.55
CA LYS A 172 -3.13 -10.40 11.36
C LYS A 172 -2.21 -11.61 11.23
N GLY A 173 -2.75 -12.82 11.34
CA GLY A 173 -1.97 -14.06 11.25
C GLY A 173 -1.30 -14.23 9.89
N ARG A 174 -2.06 -14.11 8.79
CA ARG A 174 -1.51 -14.29 7.45
C ARG A 174 -0.54 -13.18 7.07
N ARG A 175 -0.84 -11.92 7.42
CA ARG A 175 0.09 -10.80 7.22
C ARG A 175 1.34 -10.95 8.07
N SER A 176 1.23 -11.40 9.32
CA SER A 176 2.39 -11.69 10.17
C SER A 176 3.28 -12.77 9.57
N CYS A 177 2.68 -13.87 9.09
CA CYS A 177 3.43 -14.94 8.46
C CYS A 177 4.17 -14.45 7.21
N VAL A 178 3.46 -13.80 6.28
CA VAL A 178 4.06 -13.27 5.05
C VAL A 178 5.14 -12.24 5.34
N LEU A 179 4.87 -11.26 6.22
CA LEU A 179 5.85 -10.24 6.58
C LEU A 179 7.06 -10.84 7.30
N ARG A 180 6.93 -11.91 8.08
CA ARG A 180 8.08 -12.59 8.69
C ARG A 180 8.87 -13.45 7.71
N ILE A 181 8.31 -13.81 6.56
CA ILE A 181 9.03 -14.44 5.45
C ILE A 181 9.77 -13.35 4.68
N ASP A 182 9.08 -12.26 4.34
CA ASP A 182 9.62 -11.15 3.57
C ASP A 182 10.67 -10.33 4.37
N PHE A 183 10.53 -10.31 5.70
CA PHE A 183 11.40 -9.59 6.63
C PHE A 183 11.87 -10.53 7.76
N PRO A 184 12.89 -11.40 7.51
CA PRO A 184 13.39 -12.35 8.50
C PRO A 184 13.88 -11.71 9.80
N TRP A 185 14.38 -10.47 9.74
CA TRP A 185 14.80 -9.67 10.90
C TRP A 185 13.64 -9.30 11.85
N LEU A 186 12.38 -9.43 11.42
CA LEU A 186 11.21 -9.32 12.31
C LEU A 186 11.05 -10.54 13.21
N ARG A 187 11.65 -11.70 12.87
CA ARG A 187 11.63 -12.90 13.72
C ARG A 187 12.60 -12.77 14.90
N SER A 188 13.73 -12.10 14.70
CA SER A 188 14.74 -11.91 15.74
C SER A 188 14.42 -10.76 16.69
N LYS A 189 13.77 -9.69 16.23
CA LYS A 189 13.47 -8.51 17.06
C LYS A 189 12.11 -8.54 17.75
N LEU A 190 11.17 -9.38 17.31
CA LEU A 190 9.80 -9.38 17.83
C LEU A 190 9.25 -10.80 17.99
N PRO A 191 8.73 -11.17 19.19
CA PRO A 191 8.09 -12.48 19.37
C PRO A 191 6.81 -12.61 18.52
N THR A 192 6.01 -11.55 18.41
CA THR A 192 4.81 -11.47 17.54
C THR A 192 4.81 -10.16 16.73
N LEU A 193 4.23 -10.16 15.51
CA LEU A 193 4.20 -8.95 14.68
C LEU A 193 3.13 -7.95 15.12
N TRP A 194 1.99 -8.47 15.58
CA TRP A 194 0.84 -7.70 16.00
C TRP A 194 0.58 -7.97 17.48
N THR A 195 0.17 -6.93 18.20
CA THR A 195 -0.47 -7.10 19.51
C THR A 195 -1.78 -7.87 19.35
N ASN A 196 -2.22 -8.56 20.41
CA ASN A 196 -3.50 -9.27 20.40
C ASN A 196 -4.69 -8.29 20.30
N SER A 197 -4.52 -7.05 20.77
CA SER A 197 -5.54 -6.00 20.73
C SER A 197 -5.81 -5.50 19.31
N TYR A 198 -7.06 -5.22 19.00
CA TYR A 198 -7.47 -4.50 17.80
C TYR A 198 -8.63 -3.58 18.15
N PHE A 199 -8.66 -2.41 17.52
CA PHE A 199 -9.86 -1.57 17.53
C PHE A 199 -10.72 -1.94 16.33
N ALA A 200 -12.01 -2.16 16.55
CA ALA A 200 -13.01 -2.34 15.50
C ALA A 200 -14.17 -1.41 15.78
N ALA A 201 -14.45 -0.51 14.84
CA ALA A 201 -15.66 0.31 14.85
C ALA A 201 -16.47 0.02 13.59
N THR A 202 -17.78 -0.13 13.74
CA THR A 202 -18.70 -0.15 12.61
C THR A 202 -18.77 1.24 12.01
N VAL A 203 -18.51 1.36 10.71
CA VAL A 203 -18.70 2.61 9.99
C VAL A 203 -20.17 2.66 9.57
N GLY A 204 -21.01 3.03 10.54
CA GLY A 204 -22.45 3.14 10.41
C GLY A 204 -22.82 4.29 9.50
N GLY A 205 -23.07 3.98 8.24
CA GLY A 205 -23.60 4.90 7.26
C GLY A 205 -24.41 4.14 6.22
N ALA A 206 -25.37 3.33 6.63
CA ALA A 206 -26.53 3.16 5.77
C ALA A 206 -27.14 4.56 5.68
N SER A 207 -27.23 5.13 4.48
CA SER A 207 -28.06 6.32 4.31
C SER A 207 -29.43 6.00 4.92
N LEU A 208 -30.02 6.92 5.68
CA LEU A 208 -31.37 6.75 6.24
C LEU A 208 -32.38 6.24 5.19
N SER A 209 -32.14 6.56 3.91
CA SER A 209 -32.86 6.08 2.73
C SER A 209 -32.73 4.58 2.45
N ALA A 210 -31.58 3.94 2.68
CA ALA A 210 -31.38 2.51 2.48
C ALA A 210 -32.07 1.68 3.59
N THR A 211 -32.03 2.18 4.83
CA THR A 211 -32.72 1.54 5.97
C THR A 211 -34.24 1.71 5.85
N ARG A 212 -34.74 2.88 5.42
CA ARG A 212 -36.18 3.09 5.13
C ARG A 212 -36.67 2.16 4.02
N ARG A 213 -35.99 2.09 2.88
CA ARG A 213 -36.38 1.18 1.77
C ARG A 213 -36.42 -0.30 2.18
N PHE A 214 -35.53 -0.71 3.07
CA PHE A 214 -35.53 -2.08 3.59
C PHE A 214 -36.69 -2.33 4.56
N VAL A 215 -37.01 -1.37 5.43
CA VAL A 215 -38.17 -1.44 6.34
C VAL A 215 -39.50 -1.38 5.58
N ASP A 216 -39.60 -0.54 4.55
CA ASP A 216 -40.79 -0.41 3.71
C ASP A 216 -41.05 -1.70 2.90
N HIS A 217 -40.00 -2.36 2.43
CA HIS A 217 -40.10 -3.65 1.74
C HIS A 217 -40.56 -4.80 2.66
N LEU A 218 -40.24 -4.73 3.96
CA LEU A 218 -40.70 -5.72 4.95
C LEU A 218 -42.13 -5.47 5.44
N LYS A 219 -42.64 -4.24 5.35
CA LYS A 219 -44.03 -3.89 5.69
C LYS A 219 -45.01 -4.14 4.54
N ALA A 220 -44.51 -4.30 3.31
CA ALA A 220 -45.30 -4.58 2.11
C ALA A 220 -45.52 -6.09 1.86
N ARG A 221 -45.23 -6.93 2.86
CA ARG A 221 -45.40 -8.38 2.86
C ARG A 221 -46.17 -8.78 4.10
#